data_AF-A0AAE4CQN7-F1
#
_entry.id   AF-A0AAE4CQN7-F1
#
_cell.length_a   1.000
_cell.length_b   1.000
_cell.length_c   1.000
_cell.angle_alpha   90.00
_cell.angle_beta   90.00
_cell.angle_gamma   90.00
#
_symmetry.space_group_name_H-M   'P 1'
#
loop_
_entity.id
_entity.type
_entity.pdbx_description
1 polymer ?
#
loop_
_entity_poly.entity_id
_entity_poly.type
_entity_poly.pdbx_seq_one_letter_code
_entity_poly.pdbx_strand_id
1 'polypeptide(L)'
;MVVPQISNVAIAVSALRSYALNLNAGLAGSGVFAAHVSIAANIGQGRPRSEPDVIAEEYWRLHVARDQADFYYHDLDDTPPVLSDRYTVG
;
A
#
# COMPACT_ATOMS: atom_id res chain seq x y z
N MET A 1 2.54 -4.69 -13.72
CA MET A 1 3.75 -4.13 -14.35
C MET A 1 4.96 -4.58 -13.54
N VAL A 2 5.97 -5.21 -14.16
CA VAL A 2 7.25 -5.52 -13.51
C VAL A 2 8.25 -4.49 -14.02
N VAL A 3 8.89 -3.76 -13.10
CA VAL A 3 9.96 -2.82 -13.40
C VAL A 3 11.24 -3.46 -12.84
N PRO A 4 12.05 -4.15 -13.67
CA PRO A 4 13.18 -4.94 -13.20
C PRO A 4 14.12 -4.19 -12.24
N GLN A 5 14.30 -2.89 -12.47
CA GLN A 5 15.16 -1.98 -11.71
C GLN A 5 14.73 -1.80 -10.24
N ILE A 6 13.48 -2.12 -9.90
CA ILE A 6 12.94 -2.06 -8.53
C ILE A 6 12.43 -3.41 -8.04
N SER A 7 12.94 -4.51 -8.59
CA SER A 7 12.52 -5.88 -8.19
C SER A 7 12.75 -6.16 -6.71
N ASN A 8 13.79 -5.59 -6.11
CA ASN A 8 14.03 -5.65 -4.67
C ASN A 8 12.87 -5.05 -3.85
N VAL A 9 12.29 -3.94 -4.32
CA VAL A 9 11.12 -3.31 -3.71
C VAL A 9 9.91 -4.25 -3.82
N ALA A 10 9.67 -4.83 -5.00
CA ALA A 10 8.56 -5.77 -5.21
C ALA A 10 8.63 -6.98 -4.26
N ILE A 11 9.83 -7.53 -4.04
CA ILE A 11 10.05 -8.62 -3.09
C ILE A 11 9.78 -8.14 -1.65
N ALA A 12 10.34 -6.99 -1.26
CA ALA A 12 10.17 -6.44 0.09
C ALA A 12 8.70 -6.17 0.43
N VAL A 13 7.93 -5.55 -0.47
CA VAL A 13 6.50 -5.29 -0.24
C VAL A 13 5.67 -6.57 -0.21
N SER A 14 6.00 -7.57 -1.04
CA SER A 14 5.33 -8.88 -1.03
C SER A 14 5.58 -9.64 0.27
N ALA A 15 6.81 -9.58 0.77
CA ALA A 15 7.17 -10.16 2.06
C ALA A 15 6.45 -9.46 3.21
N LEU A 16 6.42 -8.12 3.22
CA LEU A 16 5.71 -7.32 4.23
C LEU A 16 4.22 -7.64 4.26
N ARG A 17 3.56 -7.66 3.10
CA ARG A 17 2.14 -8.06 2.95
C ARG A 17 1.89 -9.43 3.56
N SER A 18 2.69 -10.42 3.15
CA SER A 18 2.54 -11.80 3.63
C SER A 18 2.75 -11.90 5.14
N TYR A 19 3.74 -11.18 5.68
CA TYR A 19 4.00 -11.14 7.11
C TYR A 19 2.83 -10.55 7.89
N ALA A 20 2.31 -9.38 7.47
CA ALA A 20 1.20 -8.71 8.15
C ALA A 20 -0.08 -9.57 8.20
N LEU A 21 -0.40 -10.28 7.11
CA LEU A 21 -1.57 -11.17 7.05
C LEU A 21 -1.43 -12.40 7.95
N ASN A 22 -0.25 -13.03 7.95
CA ASN A 22 0.02 -14.15 8.86
C ASN A 22 0.03 -13.69 10.32
N LEU A 23 0.56 -12.50 10.60
CA LEU A 23 0.54 -11.91 11.94
C LEU A 23 -0.89 -11.64 12.41
N ASN A 24 -1.75 -11.07 11.55
CA ASN A 24 -3.16 -10.87 11.85
C ASN A 24 -3.84 -12.18 12.26
N ALA A 25 -3.66 -13.24 11.45
CA ALA A 25 -4.22 -14.56 11.72
C ALA A 25 -3.68 -15.16 13.03
N GLY A 26 -2.37 -15.04 13.27
CA GLY A 26 -1.73 -15.55 14.49
C GLY A 26 -2.13 -14.81 15.77
N LEU A 27 -2.63 -13.57 15.65
CA LEU A 27 -3.08 -12.75 16.78
C LEU A 27 -4.60 -12.83 17.00
N ALA A 28 -5.32 -13.71 16.29
CA ALA A 28 -6.76 -13.87 16.46
C ALA A 28 -7.13 -14.13 17.93
N GLY A 29 -8.08 -13.35 18.45
CA GLY A 29 -8.52 -13.43 19.85
C GLY A 29 -7.64 -12.72 20.87
N SER A 30 -6.49 -12.16 20.48
CA SER A 30 -5.59 -11.41 21.39
C SER A 30 -6.02 -9.95 21.63
N GLY A 31 -6.98 -9.45 20.85
CA GLY A 31 -7.36 -8.03 20.81
C GLY A 31 -6.43 -7.14 19.97
N VAL A 32 -5.34 -7.68 19.44
CA VAL A 32 -4.43 -6.98 18.51
C VAL A 32 -4.84 -7.26 17.06
N PHE A 33 -4.87 -6.20 16.25
CA PHE A 33 -5.20 -6.26 14.83
C PHE A 33 -4.03 -5.73 14.01
N ALA A 34 -3.50 -6.57 13.11
CA ALA A 34 -2.50 -6.19 12.12
C ALA A 34 -3.15 -6.11 10.74
N ALA A 35 -2.85 -5.08 9.96
CA ALA A 35 -3.34 -4.97 8.59
C ALA A 35 -2.28 -4.38 7.68
N HIS A 36 -2.38 -4.69 6.40
CA HIS A 36 -1.54 -4.17 5.36
C HIS A 36 -2.33 -3.25 4.43
N VAL A 37 -1.73 -2.11 4.09
CA VAL A 37 -2.32 -1.13 3.17
C VAL A 37 -1.37 -0.91 2.00
N SER A 38 -1.84 -1.22 0.79
CA SER A 38 -1.14 -0.93 -0.46
C SER A 38 -1.70 0.33 -1.09
N ILE A 39 -0.85 1.31 -1.37
CA ILE A 39 -1.26 2.60 -1.93
C ILE A 39 -0.74 2.70 -3.36
N ALA A 40 -1.66 2.79 -4.30
CA ALA A 40 -1.43 3.18 -5.68
C ALA A 40 -2.01 4.58 -5.87
N ALA A 41 -1.26 5.61 -5.49
CA ALA A 41 -1.62 7.01 -5.63
C ALA A 41 -0.36 7.88 -5.77
N ASN A 42 -0.46 8.99 -6.50
CA ASN A 42 0.56 10.03 -6.50
C ASN A 42 0.29 10.96 -5.32
N ILE A 43 0.71 10.55 -4.12
CA ILE A 43 0.33 11.19 -2.86
C ILE A 43 0.71 12.69 -2.87
N GLY A 44 -0.27 13.56 -2.61
CA GLY A 44 -0.12 15.01 -2.59
C GLY A 44 0.16 15.66 -3.95
N GLN A 45 -0.07 14.95 -5.07
CA GLN A 45 0.17 15.45 -6.43
C GLN A 45 -1.12 15.89 -7.15
N GLY A 46 -2.08 16.45 -6.40
CA GLY A 46 -3.17 17.25 -6.97
C GLY A 46 -4.46 16.50 -7.34
N ARG A 47 -4.54 15.18 -7.16
CA ARG A 47 -5.85 14.49 -7.19
C ARG A 47 -6.48 14.54 -5.80
N PRO A 48 -7.77 14.93 -5.67
CA PRO A 48 -8.41 15.10 -4.36
C PRO A 48 -8.34 13.87 -3.45
N ARG A 49 -8.34 12.65 -4.00
CA ARG A 49 -8.22 11.42 -3.22
C ARG A 49 -6.77 11.01 -2.96
N SER A 50 -5.81 11.56 -3.70
CA SER A 50 -4.40 11.37 -3.42
C SER A 50 -3.89 12.31 -2.31
N GLU A 51 -4.73 13.19 -1.75
CA GLU A 51 -4.34 14.04 -0.63
C GLU A 51 -4.02 13.21 0.63
N PRO A 52 -2.92 13.52 1.35
CA PRO A 52 -2.48 12.73 2.50
C PRO A 52 -3.56 12.53 3.57
N ASP A 53 -4.32 13.58 3.88
CA ASP A 53 -5.38 13.53 4.90
C ASP A 53 -6.51 12.58 4.48
N VAL A 54 -6.85 12.55 3.19
CA VAL A 54 -7.87 11.64 2.66
C VAL A 54 -7.41 10.19 2.74
N ILE A 55 -6.13 9.92 2.49
CA ILE A 55 -5.56 8.58 2.65
C ILE A 55 -5.50 8.19 4.14
N ALA A 56 -5.17 9.13 5.02
CA ALA A 56 -5.10 8.90 6.47
C ALA A 56 -6.45 8.49 7.08
N GLU A 57 -7.56 9.04 6.58
CA GLU A 57 -8.91 8.63 6.99
C GLU A 57 -9.18 7.13 6.72
N GLU A 58 -8.63 6.56 5.66
CA GLU A 58 -8.75 5.12 5.41
C GLU A 58 -7.97 4.28 6.42
N TYR A 59 -6.81 4.74 6.88
CA TYR A 59 -6.09 4.09 7.97
C TYR A 59 -6.89 4.15 9.28
N TRP A 60 -7.52 5.29 9.57
CA TRP A 60 -8.36 5.45 10.75
C TRP A 60 -9.58 4.53 10.69
N ARG A 61 -10.29 4.49 9.56
CA ARG A 61 -11.40 3.57 9.32
C ARG A 61 -10.97 2.12 9.56
N LEU A 62 -9.84 1.71 8.99
CA LEU A 62 -9.31 0.36 9.12
C LEU A 62 -8.95 0.01 10.58
N HIS A 63 -8.38 0.98 11.31
CA HIS A 63 -8.03 0.83 12.73
C HIS A 63 -9.25 0.64 13.63
N VAL A 64 -10.35 1.35 13.34
CA VAL A 64 -11.60 1.31 14.11
C VAL A 64 -12.42 0.06 13.75
N ALA A 65 -12.63 -0.19 12.45
CA ALA A 65 -13.48 -1.27 11.96
C ALA A 65 -12.84 -2.65 12.16
N ARG A 66 -11.52 -2.77 11.91
CA ARG A 66 -10.75 -4.02 12.05
C ARG A 66 -11.35 -5.22 11.31
N ASP A 67 -12.00 -4.97 10.19
CA ASP A 67 -12.80 -5.93 9.42
C ASP A 67 -12.07 -6.53 8.22
N GLN A 68 -10.96 -5.94 7.79
CA GLN A 68 -10.16 -6.39 6.66
C GLN A 68 -8.65 -6.30 6.93
N ALA A 69 -7.92 -7.42 6.84
CA ALA A 69 -6.47 -7.41 7.09
C ALA A 69 -5.63 -6.94 5.88
N ASP A 70 -6.26 -6.78 4.71
CA ASP A 70 -5.64 -6.26 3.49
C ASP A 70 -6.52 -5.18 2.87
N PHE A 71 -5.91 -4.05 2.51
CA PHE A 71 -6.60 -2.94 1.86
C PHE A 71 -5.76 -2.38 0.71
N TYR A 72 -6.37 -2.23 -0.46
CA TYR A 72 -5.75 -1.64 -1.63
C TYR A 72 -6.40 -0.29 -1.92
N TYR A 73 -5.63 0.78 -1.72
CA TYR A 73 -6.01 2.14 -2.06
C TYR A 73 -5.54 2.46 -3.47
N HIS A 74 -6.46 2.81 -4.36
CA HIS A 74 -6.14 3.14 -5.75
C HIS A 74 -6.70 4.50 -6.14
N ASP A 75 -5.83 5.42 -6.53
CA ASP A 75 -6.16 6.74 -7.08
C ASP A 75 -5.16 7.17 -8.17
N LEU A 76 -4.42 6.22 -8.77
CA LEU A 76 -3.67 6.48 -9.99
C LEU A 76 -4.62 6.71 -11.16
N ASP A 77 -4.16 7.47 -12.16
CA ASP A 77 -4.84 7.51 -13.44
C ASP A 77 -4.40 6.31 -14.28
N ASP A 78 -5.08 6.10 -15.41
CA ASP A 78 -4.69 5.05 -16.36
C ASP A 78 -3.40 5.41 -17.13
N THR A 79 -2.78 6.56 -16.81
CA THR A 79 -1.52 6.98 -17.41
C THR A 79 -0.42 6.02 -16.96
N PRO A 80 0.36 5.45 -17.89
CA PRO A 80 1.49 4.60 -17.51
C PRO A 80 2.45 5.37 -16.60
N PRO A 81 2.94 4.76 -15.52
CA PRO A 81 3.86 5.43 -14.62
C PRO A 81 5.15 5.80 -15.35
N VAL A 82 5.55 7.07 -15.25
CA VAL A 82 6.84 7.54 -15.75
C VAL A 82 7.89 7.16 -14.71
N LEU A 83 8.77 6.23 -15.07
CA LEU A 83 9.92 5.91 -14.23
C LEU A 83 10.86 7.12 -14.22
N SER A 84 11.30 7.53 -13.02
CA SER A 84 12.32 8.58 -12.91
C SER A 84 13.57 8.15 -13.66
N ASP A 85 14.29 9.10 -14.26
CA ASP A 85 15.52 8.84 -15.03
C ASP A 85 16.55 7.95 -14.31
N ARG A 86 16.56 7.99 -12.98
CA ARG A 86 17.40 7.12 -12.12
C ARG A 86 17.15 5.62 -12.28
N TYR A 87 16.04 5.23 -12.89
CA TYR A 87 15.66 3.85 -13.17
C TYR A 87 15.65 3.55 -14.68
N THR A 88 15.97 4.51 -15.55
CA THR A 88 15.83 4.38 -17.01
C THR A 88 17.17 4.28 -17.74
N VAL A 89 18.28 4.64 -17.09
CA VAL A 89 19.64 4.45 -17.63
C VAL A 89 20.32 3.24 -16.99
N GLY A 90 20.49 2.20 -17.81
CA GLY A 90 21.37 1.05 -17.63
C GLY A 90 22.02 0.73 -18.97
#